data_AF-W9S0N5-F1
#
_entry.id   AF-W9S0N5-F1
#
_cell.length_a   1.000
_cell.length_b   1.000
_cell.length_c   1.000
_cell.angle_alpha   90.00
_cell.angle_beta   90.00
_cell.angle_gamma   90.00
#
_symmetry.space_group_name_H-M   'P 1'
#
loop_
_entity.id
_entity.type
_entity.pdbx_description
1 polymer ?
#
loop_
_entity_poly.entity_id
_entity_poly.type
_entity_poly.pdbx_seq_one_letter_code
_entity_poly.pdbx_strand_id
1 'polypeptide(L)'
;MAHFLNDDLEYVVDDYYDVAEFEEDPFPENHPHKNGDGDYFDSDFEDDFDSSKPKTDTSALEARNGKDIQGIPWERLNFTRDKYRETRLRQYKNYESLTRSREQLEKDCLEVEKGMAFFDFHFNTRLVKSTIVHFQLRNLLWATSKHDLYLMQNYSVMHWSSLLRRGKEVLNVAKPIVPTLKRPGLLEQSLSRVQISTMAVKDNLMVAGGFQGELICKYLNHPGVAFCTKLTTDENAITNAVEIYCDPSGPRRVIAANNDAQVRVFDAENFAFLNQFSFDWSVNNTSVSPDGKLLAVLGDSADCLIADAQSGKVTASLKGHLDYSFASAWHPDGRILATGNQDTTCRLWDIRNLSESLAVIKGRMGAIRAVKFTNDGRFLAMAEPADFVHIIDTQSGYVKGQEIDIFGEIAGISFSPDTEALFVGVADRTYGSLLEFNRRHFNQYLETIF
;
A
#
# COMPACT_ATOMS: atom_id res chain seq x y z
N MET A 1 -13.03 -27.19 7.31
CA MET A 1 -11.93 -27.57 8.21
C MET A 1 -10.73 -27.96 7.38
N ALA A 2 -9.88 -26.99 7.08
CA ALA A 2 -8.49 -27.22 6.71
C ALA A 2 -7.69 -26.47 7.77
N HIS A 3 -7.01 -27.22 8.62
CA HIS A 3 -6.07 -26.67 9.61
C HIS A 3 -4.88 -26.12 8.84
N PHE A 4 -4.73 -24.80 8.79
CA PHE A 4 -3.44 -24.19 8.52
C PHE A 4 -2.60 -24.33 9.79
N LEU A 5 -1.50 -25.08 9.68
CA LEU A 5 -0.43 -25.06 10.66
C LEU A 5 0.25 -23.70 10.51
N ASN A 6 0.03 -22.82 11.49
CA ASN A 6 0.58 -21.46 11.56
C ASN A 6 2.02 -21.41 12.08
N ASP A 7 2.71 -22.56 12.18
CA ASP A 7 4.01 -22.66 12.86
C ASP A 7 5.23 -22.40 11.95
N ASP A 8 5.06 -22.14 10.65
CA ASP A 8 6.16 -21.88 9.70
C ASP A 8 6.23 -20.42 9.18
N LEU A 9 5.63 -19.44 9.89
CA LEU A 9 5.64 -18.01 9.48
C LEU A 9 6.70 -17.15 10.17
N GLU A 10 7.70 -17.77 10.81
CA GLU A 10 8.93 -17.08 11.18
C GLU A 10 9.79 -16.84 9.93
N TYR A 11 9.98 -15.57 9.56
CA TYR A 11 10.95 -15.06 8.57
C TYR A 11 10.66 -15.24 7.07
N VAL A 12 9.71 -14.48 6.53
CA VAL A 12 9.67 -14.17 5.07
C VAL A 12 10.68 -13.08 4.67
N VAL A 13 11.83 -13.04 5.35
CA VAL A 13 13.04 -12.35 4.86
C VAL A 13 14.15 -13.36 4.58
N ASP A 14 14.19 -14.51 5.27
CA ASP A 14 15.27 -15.49 5.14
C ASP A 14 14.91 -16.71 4.25
N ASP A 15 13.64 -17.12 4.15
CA ASP A 15 13.26 -18.36 3.43
C ASP A 15 13.11 -18.23 1.90
N TYR A 16 13.42 -17.06 1.33
CA TYR A 16 13.58 -16.90 -0.13
C TYR A 16 15.02 -17.10 -0.60
N TYR A 17 15.92 -17.54 0.29
CA TYR A 17 17.34 -17.74 0.02
C TYR A 17 17.72 -19.22 0.10
N ASP A 18 17.21 -20.00 -0.85
CA ASP A 18 17.83 -21.27 -1.25
C ASP A 18 17.94 -21.34 -2.77
N VAL A 19 18.47 -20.27 -3.36
CA VAL A 19 19.11 -20.32 -4.67
C VAL A 19 20.61 -20.29 -4.41
N ALA A 20 21.17 -21.48 -4.18
CA ALA A 20 22.60 -21.69 -4.17
C ALA A 20 23.23 -21.24 -5.52
N GLU A 21 24.44 -20.69 -5.38
CA GLU A 21 25.42 -20.31 -6.40
C GLU A 21 25.21 -19.00 -7.18
N PHE A 22 25.50 -17.88 -6.53
CA PHE A 22 26.38 -16.84 -7.08
C PHE A 22 27.18 -16.20 -5.94
N GLU A 23 28.13 -16.94 -5.37
CA GLU A 23 29.22 -16.33 -4.61
C GLU A 23 30.24 -15.74 -5.59
N GLU A 24 30.41 -14.42 -5.57
CA GLU A 24 31.71 -13.75 -5.59
C GLU A 24 31.49 -12.25 -5.31
N ASP A 25 31.96 -11.82 -4.15
CA ASP A 25 31.90 -10.46 -3.62
C ASP A 25 33.00 -9.60 -4.29
N PRO A 26 32.69 -8.56 -5.09
CA PRO A 26 33.71 -7.91 -5.91
C PRO A 26 34.43 -6.72 -5.22
N PHE A 27 34.24 -6.48 -3.91
CA PHE A 27 34.86 -5.32 -3.25
C PHE A 27 35.46 -5.63 -1.87
N PRO A 28 36.79 -5.55 -1.70
CA PRO A 28 37.42 -5.62 -0.38
C PRO A 28 37.33 -4.26 0.33
N GLU A 29 36.76 -4.23 1.54
CA GLU A 29 36.83 -3.09 2.46
C GLU A 29 38.24 -2.96 3.05
N ASN A 30 38.95 -1.88 2.70
CA ASN A 30 40.19 -1.47 3.35
C ASN A 30 39.88 -0.58 4.56
N HIS A 31 40.07 -1.09 5.78
CA HIS A 31 40.14 -0.27 6.98
C HIS A 31 41.59 0.17 7.26
N PRO A 32 41.86 1.47 7.47
CA PRO A 32 43.05 1.89 8.18
C PRO A 32 42.70 2.27 9.63
N HIS A 33 43.34 1.57 10.57
CA HIS A 33 43.49 2.02 11.95
C HIS A 33 44.33 3.30 12.03
N LYS A 34 43.96 4.23 12.94
CA LYS A 34 44.94 5.02 13.71
C LYS A 34 44.35 5.64 14.98
N ASN A 35 45.15 5.54 16.04
CA ASN A 35 44.97 6.03 17.41
C ASN A 35 45.21 7.55 17.55
N GLY A 36 44.67 8.14 18.63
CA GLY A 36 45.41 9.07 19.50
C GLY A 36 44.95 10.54 19.58
N ASP A 37 44.32 10.86 20.72
CA ASP A 37 44.38 12.07 21.57
C ASP A 37 44.29 13.51 21.03
N GLY A 38 43.38 14.29 21.65
CA GLY A 38 43.74 15.52 22.37
C GLY A 38 43.37 16.91 21.80
N ASP A 39 42.44 17.57 22.51
CA ASP A 39 42.34 19.02 22.81
C ASP A 39 41.46 20.00 22.00
N TYR A 40 40.86 20.90 22.80
CA TYR A 40 39.79 21.89 22.60
C TYR A 40 40.20 23.14 21.80
N PHE A 41 39.29 23.71 20.98
CA PHE A 41 38.62 25.03 21.15
C PHE A 41 37.89 25.50 19.86
N ASP A 42 36.80 26.24 20.08
CA ASP A 42 35.88 26.96 19.17
C ASP A 42 36.38 27.43 17.80
N SER A 43 35.52 27.25 16.78
CA SER A 43 35.24 28.28 15.77
C SER A 43 33.92 28.00 15.03
N ASP A 44 33.00 28.98 15.07
CA ASP A 44 31.83 29.08 14.20
C ASP A 44 32.22 28.96 12.72
N PHE A 45 31.77 27.91 12.03
CA PHE A 45 31.68 27.88 10.57
C PHE A 45 30.47 27.03 10.15
N GLU A 46 29.72 27.56 9.19
CA GLU A 46 28.60 26.92 8.51
C GLU A 46 29.05 25.58 7.92
N ASP A 47 28.50 24.47 8.43
CA ASP A 47 28.70 23.16 7.81
C ASP A 47 27.75 23.01 6.62
N ASP A 48 28.27 23.43 5.47
CA ASP A 48 27.99 22.88 4.16
C ASP A 48 27.86 21.34 4.28
N PHE A 49 26.65 20.81 4.06
CA PHE A 49 26.43 19.37 3.99
C PHE A 49 27.08 18.84 2.70
N ASP A 50 28.38 18.57 2.79
CA ASP A 50 29.25 18.15 1.69
C ASP A 50 28.91 16.72 1.21
N SER A 51 28.28 16.69 0.03
CA SER A 51 28.53 15.88 -1.18
C SER A 51 29.13 14.46 -1.14
N SER A 52 29.24 13.77 -0.01
CA SER A 52 29.97 12.50 0.09
C SER A 52 29.13 11.21 0.04
N LYS A 53 27.80 11.29 -0.03
CA LYS A 53 26.96 10.11 -0.30
C LYS A 53 26.63 10.04 -1.80
N PRO A 54 26.77 8.87 -2.45
CA PRO A 54 26.36 8.74 -3.85
C PRO A 54 24.90 9.17 -3.97
N LYS A 55 24.60 10.04 -4.96
CA LYS A 55 23.23 10.44 -5.28
C LYS A 55 22.46 9.21 -5.75
N THR A 56 21.79 8.55 -4.81
CA THR A 56 20.94 7.36 -5.02
C THR A 56 19.59 7.71 -5.62
N ASP A 57 19.22 8.98 -5.56
CA ASP A 57 17.98 9.53 -6.09
C ASP A 57 18.05 9.68 -7.62
N THR A 58 16.87 9.65 -8.25
CA THR A 58 16.73 9.86 -9.70
C THR A 58 15.71 10.96 -9.94
N SER A 59 16.13 12.00 -10.65
CA SER A 59 15.24 13.07 -11.10
C SER A 59 14.58 12.76 -12.45
N ALA A 60 13.44 13.39 -12.75
CA ALA A 60 12.83 13.31 -14.08
C ALA A 60 13.75 13.74 -15.23
N LEU A 61 14.72 14.64 -15.00
CA LEU A 61 15.68 15.02 -16.03
C LEU A 61 16.66 13.89 -16.32
N GLU A 62 17.23 13.28 -15.28
CA GLU A 62 18.13 12.13 -15.45
C GLU A 62 17.41 10.94 -16.09
N ALA A 63 16.16 10.67 -15.67
CA ALA A 63 15.36 9.60 -16.24
C ALA A 63 15.08 9.81 -17.74
N ARG A 64 14.73 11.04 -18.14
CA ARG A 64 14.57 11.40 -19.56
C ARG A 64 15.87 11.29 -20.36
N ASN A 65 17.02 11.41 -19.68
CA ASN A 65 18.34 11.21 -20.28
C ASN A 65 18.80 9.74 -20.25
N GLY A 66 17.91 8.78 -19.92
CA GLY A 66 18.17 7.35 -19.98
C GLY A 66 18.59 6.69 -18.68
N LYS A 67 18.66 7.43 -17.55
CA LYS A 67 18.87 6.82 -16.23
C LYS A 67 17.61 6.02 -15.86
N ASP A 68 17.78 4.83 -15.31
CA ASP A 68 16.67 4.05 -14.77
C ASP A 68 15.94 4.83 -13.65
N ILE A 69 14.61 4.79 -13.63
CA ILE A 69 13.79 5.57 -12.67
C ILE A 69 14.05 5.18 -11.21
N GLN A 70 14.43 3.93 -10.95
CA GLN A 70 14.85 3.47 -9.62
C GLN A 70 16.37 3.68 -9.38
N GLY A 71 17.09 4.10 -10.42
CA GLY A 71 18.55 4.26 -10.40
C GLY A 71 19.28 2.93 -10.37
N ILE A 72 18.70 1.88 -10.96
CA ILE A 72 19.38 0.58 -11.13
C ILE A 72 20.43 0.76 -12.24
N PRO A 73 21.72 0.52 -11.97
CA PRO A 73 22.79 0.72 -12.94
C PRO A 73 22.92 -0.52 -13.83
N TRP A 74 21.94 -0.74 -14.72
CA TRP A 74 21.89 -1.90 -15.61
C TRP A 74 23.16 -2.08 -16.44
N GLU A 75 23.84 -1.00 -16.78
CA GLU A 75 25.12 -1.00 -17.50
C GLU A 75 26.29 -1.60 -16.72
N ARG A 76 26.15 -1.74 -15.39
CA ARG A 76 27.14 -2.37 -14.50
C ARG A 76 26.79 -3.81 -14.15
N LEU A 77 25.64 -4.31 -14.61
CA LEU A 77 25.16 -5.66 -14.33
C LEU A 77 25.42 -6.59 -15.51
N ASN A 78 25.52 -7.89 -15.23
CA ASN A 78 25.77 -8.93 -16.25
C ASN A 78 24.55 -9.24 -17.14
N PHE A 79 23.47 -8.48 -17.00
CA PHE A 79 22.21 -8.66 -17.72
C PHE A 79 21.55 -7.31 -17.98
N THR A 80 20.82 -7.23 -19.09
CA THR A 80 20.00 -6.06 -19.41
C THR A 80 18.72 -6.06 -18.57
N ARG A 81 18.09 -4.89 -18.45
CA ARG A 81 16.78 -4.72 -17.82
C ARG A 81 15.74 -5.70 -18.37
N ASP A 82 15.69 -5.85 -19.70
CA ASP A 82 14.71 -6.71 -20.37
C ASP A 82 14.95 -8.20 -20.09
N LYS A 83 16.21 -8.65 -20.14
CA LYS A 83 16.56 -10.04 -19.80
C LYS A 83 16.24 -10.36 -18.35
N TYR A 84 16.47 -9.41 -17.44
CA TYR A 84 16.10 -9.56 -16.04
C TYR A 84 14.57 -9.62 -15.87
N ARG A 85 13.81 -8.74 -16.54
CA ARG A 85 12.34 -8.74 -16.55
C ARG A 85 11.76 -10.06 -17.07
N GLU A 86 12.28 -10.61 -18.17
CA GLU A 86 11.86 -11.90 -18.71
C GLU A 86 12.09 -13.04 -17.71
N THR A 87 13.27 -13.04 -17.07
CA THR A 87 13.63 -14.03 -16.05
C THR A 87 12.71 -13.90 -14.83
N ARG A 88 12.47 -12.67 -14.38
CA ARG A 88 11.60 -12.33 -13.26
C ARG A 88 10.17 -12.85 -13.48
N LEU A 89 9.59 -12.63 -14.67
CA LEU A 89 8.26 -13.13 -15.02
C LEU A 89 8.20 -14.67 -15.08
N ARG A 90 9.27 -15.32 -15.54
CA ARG A 90 9.34 -16.79 -15.63
C ARG A 90 9.47 -17.46 -14.26
N GLN A 91 10.19 -16.82 -13.34
CA GLN A 91 10.50 -17.37 -12.01
C GLN A 91 9.48 -16.99 -10.95
N TYR A 92 8.68 -15.94 -11.18
CA TYR A 92 7.66 -15.52 -10.21
C TYR A 92 6.61 -16.61 -10.00
N LYS A 93 6.48 -17.06 -8.75
CA LYS A 93 5.50 -18.08 -8.37
C LYS A 93 4.28 -17.41 -7.78
N ASN A 94 3.12 -17.69 -8.38
CA ASN A 94 1.84 -17.33 -7.80
C ASN A 94 1.34 -18.47 -6.92
N TYR A 95 0.82 -18.11 -5.75
CA TYR A 95 -0.03 -19.00 -4.96
C TYR A 95 -1.41 -18.96 -5.59
N GLU A 96 -2.02 -20.08 -5.96
CA GLU A 96 -3.36 -20.04 -6.54
C GLU A 96 -4.14 -21.30 -6.22
N SER A 97 -5.41 -21.10 -5.85
CA SER A 97 -6.38 -22.15 -5.58
C SER A 97 -7.57 -22.01 -6.53
N LEU A 98 -7.28 -21.92 -7.83
CA LEU A 98 -8.30 -21.67 -8.85
C LEU A 98 -9.16 -22.91 -9.13
N THR A 99 -10.48 -22.70 -9.25
CA THR A 99 -11.43 -23.74 -9.67
C THR A 99 -11.50 -23.92 -11.20
N ARG A 100 -10.94 -22.99 -11.98
CA ARG A 100 -10.87 -23.00 -13.46
C ARG A 100 -9.47 -22.63 -13.95
N SER A 101 -9.14 -22.95 -15.20
CA SER A 101 -7.82 -22.61 -15.76
C SER A 101 -7.69 -21.12 -16.08
N ARG A 102 -6.46 -20.60 -16.02
CA ARG A 102 -6.15 -19.19 -16.35
C ARG A 102 -6.56 -18.80 -17.76
N GLU A 103 -6.38 -19.68 -18.74
CA GLU A 103 -6.78 -19.43 -20.13
C GLU A 103 -8.29 -19.16 -20.28
N GLN A 104 -9.12 -19.71 -19.40
CA GLN A 104 -10.55 -19.45 -19.39
C GLN A 104 -10.85 -18.09 -18.75
N LEU A 105 -10.20 -17.76 -17.63
CA LEU A 105 -10.29 -16.44 -17.00
C LEU A 105 -9.87 -15.31 -17.95
N GLU A 106 -8.81 -15.52 -18.73
CA GLU A 106 -8.32 -14.52 -19.66
C GLU A 106 -9.31 -14.18 -20.78
N LYS A 107 -10.22 -15.10 -21.12
CA LYS A 107 -11.27 -14.84 -22.11
C LYS A 107 -12.36 -13.90 -21.61
N ASP A 108 -12.55 -13.84 -20.29
CA ASP A 108 -13.51 -12.95 -19.65
C ASP A 108 -12.91 -11.56 -19.37
N CYS A 109 -11.59 -11.41 -19.59
CA CYS A 109 -10.88 -10.16 -19.33
C CYS A 109 -11.09 -9.15 -20.45
N LEU A 110 -11.37 -7.91 -20.06
CA LEU A 110 -11.39 -6.76 -20.94
C LEU A 110 -9.99 -6.54 -21.54
N GLU A 111 -9.94 -6.32 -22.85
CA GLU A 111 -8.69 -5.92 -23.51
C GLU A 111 -8.40 -4.45 -23.20
N VAL A 112 -7.26 -4.21 -22.56
CA VAL A 112 -6.79 -2.87 -22.21
C VAL A 112 -5.64 -2.48 -23.14
N GLU A 113 -5.85 -1.43 -23.91
CA GLU A 113 -4.83 -0.75 -24.71
C GLU A 113 -3.76 -0.19 -23.76
N LYS A 114 -2.56 -0.77 -23.82
CA LYS A 114 -1.39 -0.33 -23.04
C LYS A 114 -0.63 0.79 -23.75
N GLY A 115 0.24 1.47 -23.02
CA GLY A 115 1.16 2.47 -23.57
C GLY A 115 0.67 3.91 -23.46
N MET A 116 -0.44 4.13 -22.74
CA MET A 116 -0.85 5.48 -22.36
C MET A 116 0.12 6.08 -21.35
N ALA A 117 0.16 7.42 -21.28
CA ALA A 117 0.94 8.17 -20.29
C ALA A 117 0.00 9.14 -19.56
N PHE A 118 -0.60 8.67 -18.46
CA PHE A 118 -1.50 9.46 -17.61
C PHE A 118 -0.75 10.15 -16.47
N PHE A 119 0.33 9.53 -15.98
CA PHE A 119 1.20 10.01 -14.92
C PHE A 119 2.66 9.92 -15.35
N ASP A 120 3.36 11.05 -15.38
CA ASP A 120 4.77 11.12 -15.76
C ASP A 120 5.66 10.96 -14.53
N PHE A 121 6.74 10.18 -14.65
CA PHE A 121 7.73 10.05 -13.59
C PHE A 121 8.30 11.43 -13.21
N HIS A 122 8.29 11.75 -11.93
CA HIS A 122 8.80 13.02 -11.41
C HIS A 122 10.11 12.86 -10.66
N PHE A 123 10.13 11.93 -9.70
CA PHE A 123 11.25 11.81 -8.77
C PHE A 123 11.27 10.44 -8.11
N ASN A 124 12.47 9.96 -7.79
CA ASN A 124 12.69 8.79 -6.95
C ASN A 124 13.66 9.14 -5.84
N THR A 125 13.36 8.72 -4.61
CA THR A 125 14.30 8.83 -3.49
C THR A 125 14.50 7.54 -2.74
N ARG A 126 15.73 7.29 -2.30
CA ARG A 126 16.06 6.17 -1.39
C ARG A 126 16.21 6.62 0.07
N LEU A 127 16.05 7.91 0.35
CA LEU A 127 16.14 8.47 1.71
C LEU A 127 14.99 7.99 2.60
N VAL A 128 13.84 7.72 2.00
CA VAL A 128 12.68 7.13 2.66
C VAL A 128 12.20 5.95 1.85
N LYS A 129 11.95 4.82 2.52
CA LYS A 129 11.53 3.57 1.86
C LYS A 129 10.73 2.71 2.79
N SER A 130 9.80 1.94 2.22
CA SER A 130 9.16 0.87 2.99
C SER A 130 10.14 -0.28 3.16
N THR A 131 10.14 -0.86 4.36
CA THR A 131 10.94 -2.04 4.69
C THR A 131 10.08 -3.20 5.18
N ILE A 132 8.77 -3.01 5.23
CA ILE A 132 7.83 -4.05 5.63
C ILE A 132 7.07 -4.49 4.39
N VAL A 133 7.08 -5.79 4.16
CA VAL A 133 6.27 -6.47 3.16
C VAL A 133 5.65 -7.70 3.81
N HIS A 134 4.37 -7.91 3.56
CA HIS A 134 3.67 -9.10 4.00
C HIS A 134 2.73 -9.56 2.91
N PHE A 135 2.73 -10.82 2.52
CA PHE A 135 2.07 -11.30 1.30
C PHE A 135 0.59 -10.88 1.12
N GLN A 136 -0.11 -10.53 2.19
CA GLN A 136 -1.50 -10.04 2.17
C GLN A 136 -1.66 -8.50 2.17
N LEU A 137 -0.69 -7.72 2.68
CA LEU A 137 -0.93 -6.35 3.17
C LEU A 137 -0.18 -5.27 2.38
N ARG A 138 -0.89 -4.23 1.91
CA ARG A 138 -0.36 -3.23 0.97
C ARG A 138 -0.83 -1.78 1.20
N ASN A 139 -1.27 -1.43 2.41
CA ASN A 139 -1.67 -0.06 2.77
C ASN A 139 -0.63 0.58 3.71
N LEU A 140 0.64 0.65 3.30
CA LEU A 140 1.74 1.20 4.11
C LEU A 140 2.31 2.53 3.60
N LEU A 141 1.63 3.15 2.63
CA LEU A 141 1.94 4.46 2.06
C LEU A 141 0.66 5.27 1.92
N TRP A 142 0.69 6.53 2.39
CA TRP A 142 -0.47 7.40 2.38
C TRP A 142 -0.11 8.85 2.09
N ALA A 143 -0.66 9.41 1.02
CA ALA A 143 -0.56 10.83 0.69
C ALA A 143 -1.70 11.61 1.36
N THR A 144 -1.36 12.75 1.97
CA THR A 144 -2.35 13.70 2.54
C THR A 144 -2.39 15.02 1.78
N SER A 145 -1.38 15.26 0.95
CA SER A 145 -1.33 16.32 -0.05
C SER A 145 -0.46 15.83 -1.22
N LYS A 146 -0.30 16.64 -2.27
CA LYS A 146 0.73 16.42 -3.29
C LYS A 146 2.15 16.39 -2.72
N HIS A 147 2.36 16.94 -1.52
CA HIS A 147 3.68 17.16 -0.95
C HIS A 147 3.94 16.41 0.36
N ASP A 148 2.91 15.87 1.00
CA ASP A 148 3.01 15.28 2.33
C ASP A 148 2.53 13.85 2.34
N LEU A 149 3.46 12.96 2.68
CA LEU A 149 3.30 11.52 2.65
C LEU A 149 3.64 10.92 3.99
N TYR A 150 2.99 9.80 4.31
CA TYR A 150 3.28 8.99 5.47
C TYR A 150 3.55 7.57 5.00
N LEU A 151 4.66 7.00 5.43
CA LEU A 151 5.00 5.62 5.09
C LEU A 151 5.69 4.91 6.24
N MET A 152 5.50 3.59 6.27
CA MET A 152 6.16 2.74 7.24
C MET A 152 7.61 2.49 6.84
N GLN A 153 8.55 2.70 7.76
CA GLN A 153 9.97 2.39 7.59
C GLN A 153 10.52 1.80 8.90
N ASN A 154 10.99 0.55 8.84
CA ASN A 154 11.42 -0.25 9.98
C ASN A 154 10.34 -0.38 11.06
N TYR A 155 10.51 0.31 12.18
CA TYR A 155 9.54 0.38 13.28
C TYR A 155 8.97 1.78 13.46
N SER A 156 9.01 2.58 12.40
CA SER A 156 8.64 3.99 12.44
C SER A 156 7.71 4.36 11.30
N VAL A 157 6.68 5.14 11.59
CA VAL A 157 5.95 5.86 10.55
C VAL A 157 6.67 7.17 10.31
N MET A 158 7.13 7.35 9.08
CA MET A 158 7.84 8.53 8.61
C MET A 158 6.87 9.44 7.86
N HIS A 159 6.85 10.73 8.20
CA HIS A 159 6.36 11.76 7.32
C HIS A 159 7.48 12.11 6.33
N TRP A 160 7.15 12.20 5.05
CA TRP A 160 8.04 12.68 4.00
C TRP A 160 7.40 13.88 3.30
N SER A 161 8.15 14.98 3.23
CA SER A 161 7.79 16.14 2.42
C SER A 161 8.49 16.06 1.08
N SER A 162 7.75 15.84 -0.02
CA SER A 162 8.34 15.81 -1.37
C SER A 162 8.83 17.18 -1.81
N LEU A 163 8.13 18.25 -1.40
CA LEU A 163 8.51 19.63 -1.67
C LEU A 163 9.85 20.00 -1.02
N LEU A 164 10.00 19.68 0.27
CA LEU A 164 11.19 20.04 1.06
C LEU A 164 12.27 18.95 1.04
N ARG A 165 11.96 17.79 0.45
CA ARG A 165 12.82 16.59 0.39
C ARG A 165 13.39 16.21 1.75
N ARG A 166 12.54 16.20 2.76
CA ARG A 166 12.92 15.88 4.15
C ARG A 166 11.92 14.95 4.80
N GLY A 167 12.45 14.02 5.58
CA GLY A 167 11.68 13.09 6.39
C GLY A 167 11.66 13.51 7.86
N LYS A 168 10.56 13.18 8.56
CA LYS A 168 10.44 13.30 10.01
C LYS A 168 9.76 12.05 10.57
N GLU A 169 10.30 11.48 11.64
CA GLU A 169 9.63 10.41 12.37
C GLU A 169 8.38 10.95 13.09
N VAL A 170 7.24 10.31 12.86
CA VAL A 170 5.93 10.70 13.42
C VAL A 170 5.48 9.76 14.53
N LEU A 171 5.77 8.47 14.38
CA LEU A 171 5.47 7.43 15.35
C LEU A 171 6.61 6.42 15.35
N ASN A 172 7.10 6.05 16.53
CA ASN A 172 8.06 4.96 16.71
C ASN A 172 7.41 3.87 17.54
N VAL A 173 7.19 2.70 16.95
CA VAL A 173 6.50 1.56 17.57
C VAL A 173 7.46 0.50 18.12
N ALA A 174 8.78 0.70 18.00
CA ALA A 174 9.77 -0.15 18.68
C ALA A 174 9.78 0.08 20.19
N LYS A 175 9.41 1.29 20.63
CA LYS A 175 9.33 1.67 22.03
C LYS A 175 7.94 1.37 22.61
N PRO A 176 7.80 1.21 23.94
CA PRO A 176 6.50 1.13 24.57
C PRO A 176 5.64 2.36 24.24
N ILE A 177 4.41 2.11 23.83
CA ILE A 177 3.41 3.12 23.49
C ILE A 177 2.43 3.18 24.65
N VAL A 178 2.36 4.34 25.30
CA VAL A 178 1.37 4.62 26.33
C VAL A 178 0.37 5.62 25.77
N PRO A 179 -0.94 5.29 25.72
CA PRO A 179 -1.94 6.20 25.20
C PRO A 179 -2.08 7.43 26.12
N THR A 180 -2.20 8.60 25.49
CA THR A 180 -2.29 9.88 26.19
C THR A 180 -3.72 10.22 26.62
N LEU A 181 -4.73 9.75 25.88
CA LEU A 181 -6.13 9.91 26.25
C LEU A 181 -6.51 8.84 27.27
N LYS A 182 -6.97 9.25 28.45
CA LYS A 182 -7.53 8.37 29.47
C LYS A 182 -8.96 8.81 29.78
N ARG A 183 -9.92 7.92 29.61
CA ARG A 183 -11.34 8.19 29.88
C ARG A 183 -12.01 6.95 30.46
N PRO A 184 -12.95 7.10 31.40
CA PRO A 184 -13.72 5.97 31.91
C PRO A 184 -14.43 5.21 30.78
N GLY A 185 -14.24 3.89 30.72
CA GLY A 185 -14.88 3.02 29.72
C GLY A 185 -14.20 2.96 28.36
N LEU A 186 -13.10 3.68 28.16
CA LEU A 186 -12.25 3.49 27.00
C LEU A 186 -11.45 2.18 27.17
N LEU A 187 -11.26 1.44 26.08
CA LEU A 187 -10.55 0.16 26.07
C LEU A 187 -9.06 0.36 25.79
N GLU A 188 -8.43 1.37 26.39
CA GLU A 188 -7.02 1.66 26.10
C GLU A 188 -6.07 0.68 26.78
N GLN A 189 -5.03 0.29 26.05
CA GLN A 189 -3.97 -0.59 26.55
C GLN A 189 -2.62 -0.09 26.03
N SER A 190 -1.60 -0.08 26.90
CA SER A 190 -0.24 0.16 26.45
C SER A 190 0.24 -0.97 25.56
N LEU A 191 0.88 -0.62 24.44
CA LEU A 191 1.44 -1.57 23.48
C LEU A 191 2.96 -1.49 23.50
N SER A 192 3.64 -2.52 22.98
CA SER A 192 5.08 -2.47 22.82
C SER A 192 5.53 -3.36 21.68
N ARG A 193 6.59 -2.94 20.96
CA ARG A 193 7.16 -3.68 19.82
C ARG A 193 6.12 -4.06 18.75
N VAL A 194 5.21 -3.14 18.47
CA VAL A 194 4.17 -3.37 17.46
C VAL A 194 4.82 -3.43 16.08
N GLN A 195 4.47 -4.44 15.31
CA GLN A 195 4.79 -4.51 13.89
C GLN A 195 3.57 -4.01 13.13
N ILE A 196 3.69 -2.86 12.45
CA ILE A 196 2.57 -2.26 11.71
C ILE A 196 2.31 -3.08 10.45
N SER A 197 1.05 -3.45 10.28
CA SER A 197 0.54 -4.29 9.20
C SER A 197 -0.24 -3.46 8.16
N THR A 198 -0.85 -2.35 8.57
CA THR A 198 -1.70 -1.49 7.74
C THR A 198 -1.82 -0.09 8.34
N MET A 199 -2.08 0.93 7.52
CA MET A 199 -2.32 2.29 8.00
C MET A 199 -3.27 3.09 7.11
N ALA A 200 -3.89 4.10 7.71
CA ALA A 200 -4.71 5.10 7.04
C ALA A 200 -4.47 6.48 7.66
N VAL A 201 -4.44 7.53 6.85
CA VAL A 201 -4.28 8.91 7.32
C VAL A 201 -5.33 9.81 6.71
N LYS A 202 -6.14 10.49 7.53
CA LYS A 202 -7.18 11.39 7.05
C LYS A 202 -7.45 12.50 8.06
N ASP A 203 -7.55 13.74 7.59
CA ASP A 203 -7.96 14.90 8.39
C ASP A 203 -7.27 14.97 9.77
N ASN A 204 -5.93 14.90 9.75
CA ASN A 204 -5.03 14.91 10.92
C ASN A 204 -5.03 13.64 11.81
N LEU A 205 -5.90 12.67 11.57
CA LEU A 205 -5.86 11.38 12.27
C LEU A 205 -5.08 10.34 11.46
N MET A 206 -4.08 9.74 12.09
CA MET A 206 -3.39 8.55 11.62
C MET A 206 -3.87 7.35 12.43
N VAL A 207 -4.26 6.28 11.72
CA VAL A 207 -4.60 4.98 12.29
C VAL A 207 -3.62 3.95 11.74
N ALA A 208 -3.10 3.09 12.61
CA ALA A 208 -2.26 1.96 12.22
C ALA A 208 -2.76 0.67 12.89
N GLY A 209 -2.82 -0.41 12.13
CA GLY A 209 -3.05 -1.77 12.63
C GLY A 209 -1.73 -2.53 12.78
N GLY A 210 -1.71 -3.54 13.66
CA GLY A 210 -0.54 -4.40 13.84
C GLY A 210 -0.78 -5.89 13.57
N PHE A 211 0.31 -6.64 13.47
CA PHE A 211 0.32 -8.08 13.20
C PHE A 211 -0.28 -8.94 14.32
N GLN A 212 -0.41 -8.43 15.53
CA GLN A 212 -1.01 -9.15 16.66
C GLN A 212 -2.38 -8.56 17.03
N GLY A 213 -3.07 -7.95 16.06
CA GLY A 213 -4.40 -7.37 16.26
C GLY A 213 -4.38 -6.03 16.99
N GLU A 214 -3.25 -5.32 16.97
CA GLU A 214 -3.16 -3.99 17.55
C GLU A 214 -3.90 -2.94 16.72
N LEU A 215 -4.36 -1.89 17.40
CA LEU A 215 -4.86 -0.66 16.80
C LEU A 215 -4.22 0.54 17.50
N ILE A 216 -3.67 1.47 16.71
CA ILE A 216 -3.02 2.69 17.17
C ILE A 216 -3.67 3.87 16.47
N CYS A 217 -4.09 4.88 17.24
CA CYS A 217 -4.66 6.13 16.75
C CYS A 217 -3.83 7.31 17.26
N LYS A 218 -3.32 8.11 16.34
CA LYS A 218 -2.48 9.27 16.63
C LYS A 218 -2.95 10.49 15.85
N TYR A 219 -3.15 11.60 16.56
CA TYR A 219 -3.27 12.90 15.92
C TYR A 219 -1.89 13.41 15.50
N LEU A 220 -1.77 13.85 14.25
CA LEU A 220 -0.50 14.26 13.65
C LEU A 220 0.02 15.58 14.22
N ASN A 221 -0.89 16.48 14.59
CA ASN A 221 -0.61 17.77 15.22
C ASN A 221 -0.36 17.72 16.73
N HIS A 222 -0.58 16.58 17.39
CA HIS A 222 -0.36 16.41 18.83
C HIS A 222 0.84 15.49 19.10
N PRO A 223 1.60 15.70 20.20
CA PRO A 223 2.63 14.75 20.61
C PRO A 223 2.00 13.46 21.17
N GLY A 224 2.70 12.33 21.00
CA GLY A 224 2.26 11.04 21.54
C GLY A 224 1.14 10.36 20.75
N VAL A 225 0.71 9.20 21.25
CA VAL A 225 -0.39 8.40 20.70
C VAL A 225 -1.66 8.74 21.49
N ALA A 226 -2.75 9.03 20.77
CA ALA A 226 -4.01 9.41 21.42
C ALA A 226 -4.67 8.19 22.07
N PHE A 227 -4.78 7.11 21.30
CA PHE A 227 -5.39 5.86 21.73
C PHE A 227 -4.63 4.69 21.13
N CYS A 228 -4.50 3.60 21.88
CA CYS A 228 -4.07 2.33 21.35
C CYS A 228 -4.65 1.18 22.17
N THR A 229 -4.83 0.03 21.54
CA THR A 229 -5.38 -1.17 22.18
C THR A 229 -5.02 -2.43 21.41
N LYS A 230 -5.25 -3.60 22.01
CA LYS A 230 -5.25 -4.89 21.33
C LYS A 230 -6.70 -5.30 21.08
N LEU A 231 -7.10 -5.45 19.81
CA LEU A 231 -8.49 -5.68 19.41
C LEU A 231 -9.02 -7.07 19.78
N THR A 232 -8.10 -7.98 20.12
CA THR A 232 -8.34 -9.41 20.21
C THR A 232 -7.23 -10.08 21.00
N THR A 233 -7.55 -11.20 21.65
CA THR A 233 -6.59 -12.02 22.39
C THR A 233 -6.03 -13.17 21.56
N ASP A 234 -6.55 -13.38 20.35
CA ASP A 234 -6.05 -14.40 19.42
C ASP A 234 -4.68 -13.96 18.87
N GLU A 235 -3.71 -14.86 18.95
CA GLU A 235 -2.32 -14.62 18.55
C GLU A 235 -2.17 -14.42 17.04
N ASN A 236 -3.12 -14.91 16.23
CA ASN A 236 -3.08 -14.84 14.77
C ASN A 236 -4.03 -13.79 14.17
N ALA A 237 -4.58 -12.91 14.99
CA ALA A 237 -5.63 -12.00 14.59
C ALA A 237 -5.11 -10.65 14.08
N ILE A 238 -4.24 -10.72 13.08
CA ILE A 238 -3.66 -9.58 12.35
C ILE A 238 -4.74 -8.54 12.03
N THR A 239 -4.45 -7.25 12.25
CA THR A 239 -5.27 -6.16 11.73
C THR A 239 -4.92 -5.98 10.25
N ASN A 240 -5.71 -6.57 9.35
CA ASN A 240 -5.42 -6.63 7.92
C ASN A 240 -5.66 -5.29 7.20
N ALA A 241 -6.75 -4.60 7.54
CA ALA A 241 -7.07 -3.30 6.95
C ALA A 241 -7.63 -2.35 8.00
N VAL A 242 -7.25 -1.06 7.88
CA VAL A 242 -7.89 0.04 8.61
C VAL A 242 -8.32 1.12 7.63
N GLU A 243 -9.47 1.71 7.88
CA GLU A 243 -9.98 2.84 7.10
C GLU A 243 -10.62 3.89 8.02
N ILE A 244 -10.55 5.16 7.60
CA ILE A 244 -11.21 6.29 8.24
C ILE A 244 -12.30 6.81 7.30
N TYR A 245 -13.56 6.65 7.69
CA TYR A 245 -14.71 7.05 6.86
C TYR A 245 -15.65 7.99 7.63
N CYS A 246 -16.57 8.63 6.92
CA CYS A 246 -17.63 9.43 7.52
C CYS A 246 -18.92 8.61 7.54
N ASP A 247 -19.51 8.45 8.72
CA ASP A 247 -20.84 7.85 8.84
C ASP A 247 -21.89 8.74 8.13
N PRO A 248 -22.97 8.17 7.59
CA PRO A 248 -24.03 8.96 6.95
C PRO A 248 -24.63 10.05 7.84
N SER A 249 -24.57 9.89 9.17
CA SER A 249 -25.02 10.89 10.15
C SER A 249 -24.02 12.02 10.39
N GLY A 250 -22.80 11.95 9.84
CA GLY A 250 -21.76 12.98 9.89
C GLY A 250 -20.48 12.62 10.67
N PRO A 251 -20.54 11.95 11.84
CA PRO A 251 -19.35 11.62 12.61
C PRO A 251 -18.35 10.74 11.86
N ARG A 252 -17.06 10.95 12.13
CA ARG A 252 -15.98 10.10 11.59
C ARG A 252 -15.87 8.79 12.36
N ARG A 253 -15.48 7.74 11.65
CA ARG A 253 -15.36 6.38 12.16
C ARG A 253 -14.03 5.78 11.73
N VAL A 254 -13.50 4.91 12.57
CA VAL A 254 -12.38 4.02 12.24
C VAL A 254 -12.94 2.61 12.14
N ILE A 255 -12.69 1.95 11.01
CA ILE A 255 -13.04 0.54 10.82
C ILE A 255 -11.76 -0.28 10.71
N ALA A 256 -11.73 -1.42 11.39
CA ALA A 256 -10.63 -2.36 11.38
C ALA A 256 -11.14 -3.74 10.97
N ALA A 257 -10.53 -4.32 9.95
CA ALA A 257 -10.75 -5.69 9.51
C ALA A 257 -9.64 -6.58 10.06
N ASN A 258 -10.01 -7.70 10.66
CA ASN A 258 -9.08 -8.58 11.34
C ASN A 258 -9.15 -10.02 10.83
N ASN A 259 -8.05 -10.73 11.02
CA ASN A 259 -7.91 -12.13 10.64
C ASN A 259 -8.79 -13.07 11.50
N ASP A 260 -9.30 -12.62 12.65
CA ASP A 260 -10.26 -13.36 13.50
C ASP A 260 -11.71 -13.36 12.99
N ALA A 261 -11.89 -13.13 11.70
CA ALA A 261 -13.18 -13.03 11.03
C ALA A 261 -14.10 -11.92 11.57
N GLN A 262 -13.54 -10.90 12.22
CA GLN A 262 -14.29 -9.77 12.73
C GLN A 262 -13.93 -8.46 12.03
N VAL A 263 -14.91 -7.58 11.95
CA VAL A 263 -14.75 -6.17 11.63
C VAL A 263 -15.20 -5.35 12.83
N ARG A 264 -14.38 -4.39 13.26
CA ARG A 264 -14.63 -3.55 14.45
C ARG A 264 -14.70 -2.09 14.06
N VAL A 265 -15.65 -1.36 14.64
CA VAL A 265 -15.89 0.06 14.36
C VAL A 265 -15.73 0.88 15.62
N PHE A 266 -14.96 1.96 15.52
CA PHE A 266 -14.71 2.91 16.60
C PHE A 266 -15.11 4.33 16.16
N ASP A 267 -15.49 5.15 17.12
CA ASP A 267 -15.61 6.59 16.93
C ASP A 267 -14.22 7.21 16.72
N ALA A 268 -14.04 8.03 15.70
CA ALA A 268 -12.71 8.58 15.37
C ALA A 268 -12.29 9.77 16.25
N GLU A 269 -13.19 10.36 17.04
CA GLU A 269 -12.90 11.52 17.88
C GLU A 269 -12.58 11.10 19.32
N ASN A 270 -13.37 10.19 19.85
CA ASN A 270 -13.27 9.73 21.24
C ASN A 270 -12.80 8.28 21.39
N PHE A 271 -12.62 7.54 20.29
CA PHE A 271 -12.15 6.15 20.25
C PHE A 271 -13.04 5.15 21.01
N ALA A 272 -14.30 5.50 21.27
CA ALA A 272 -15.28 4.56 21.80
C ALA A 272 -15.51 3.42 20.80
N PHE A 273 -15.53 2.19 21.31
CA PHE A 273 -15.95 1.03 20.55
C PHE A 273 -17.46 1.14 20.26
N LEU A 274 -17.84 1.05 18.99
CA LEU A 274 -19.22 1.24 18.55
C LEU A 274 -19.88 -0.08 18.15
N ASN A 275 -19.22 -0.87 17.31
CA ASN A 275 -19.78 -2.09 16.75
C ASN A 275 -18.71 -3.14 16.45
N GLN A 276 -19.15 -4.39 16.36
CA GLN A 276 -18.39 -5.52 15.84
C GLN A 276 -19.30 -6.39 14.99
N PHE A 277 -18.80 -6.79 13.82
CA PHE A 277 -19.48 -7.64 12.86
C PHE A 277 -18.65 -8.91 12.64
N SER A 278 -19.31 -10.07 12.72
CA SER A 278 -18.66 -11.38 12.51
C SER A 278 -18.97 -11.92 11.12
N PHE A 279 -17.96 -12.54 10.51
CA PHE A 279 -18.06 -13.23 9.22
C PHE A 279 -17.56 -14.67 9.35
N ASP A 280 -17.76 -15.47 8.31
CA ASP A 280 -17.43 -16.91 8.33
C ASP A 280 -15.95 -17.21 8.05
N TRP A 281 -15.14 -16.17 7.78
CA TRP A 281 -13.76 -16.27 7.32
C TRP A 281 -12.95 -15.02 7.69
N SER A 282 -11.61 -15.15 7.67
CA SER A 282 -10.66 -14.07 7.97
C SER A 282 -10.87 -12.87 7.05
N VAL A 283 -11.07 -11.68 7.61
CA VAL A 283 -11.36 -10.49 6.79
C VAL A 283 -10.06 -9.80 6.39
N ASN A 284 -9.70 -9.91 5.11
CA ASN A 284 -8.45 -9.37 4.55
C ASN A 284 -8.57 -7.89 4.20
N ASN A 285 -9.74 -7.42 3.78
CA ASN A 285 -9.94 -6.00 3.48
C ASN A 285 -11.40 -5.58 3.67
N THR A 286 -11.59 -4.31 4.01
CA THR A 286 -12.90 -3.64 3.95
C THR A 286 -12.79 -2.32 3.20
N SER A 287 -13.89 -1.86 2.60
CA SER A 287 -14.02 -0.48 2.16
C SER A 287 -15.45 0.02 2.29
N VAL A 288 -15.62 1.24 2.82
CA VAL A 288 -16.93 1.89 2.97
C VAL A 288 -17.26 2.75 1.75
N SER A 289 -18.51 2.72 1.30
CA SER A 289 -18.98 3.56 0.19
C SER A 289 -18.85 5.04 0.52
N PRO A 290 -18.72 5.93 -0.50
CA PRO A 290 -18.57 7.37 -0.26
C PRO A 290 -19.70 8.02 0.54
N ASP A 291 -20.92 7.45 0.47
CA ASP A 291 -22.07 7.92 1.24
C ASP A 291 -22.18 7.30 2.64
N GLY A 292 -21.22 6.44 3.02
CA GLY A 292 -21.11 5.82 4.34
C GLY A 292 -22.06 4.65 4.61
N LYS A 293 -22.87 4.22 3.62
CA LYS A 293 -23.97 3.26 3.87
C LYS A 293 -23.60 1.81 3.59
N LEU A 294 -22.78 1.55 2.58
CA LEU A 294 -22.40 0.21 2.18
C LEU A 294 -20.98 -0.11 2.62
N LEU A 295 -20.80 -1.32 3.10
CA LEU A 295 -19.52 -1.90 3.47
C LEU A 295 -19.23 -3.07 2.54
N ALA A 296 -18.14 -2.96 1.77
CA ALA A 296 -17.58 -4.09 1.06
C ALA A 296 -16.66 -4.88 2.00
N VAL A 297 -16.87 -6.18 2.11
CA VAL A 297 -16.09 -7.08 2.99
C VAL A 297 -15.46 -8.17 2.13
N LEU A 298 -14.14 -8.31 2.23
CA LEU A 298 -13.29 -9.21 1.46
C LEU A 298 -12.39 -10.02 2.39
N GLY A 299 -12.10 -11.27 2.03
CA GLY A 299 -11.25 -12.14 2.85
C GLY A 299 -11.00 -13.50 2.25
N ASP A 300 -10.94 -14.52 3.10
CA ASP A 300 -10.70 -15.93 2.70
C ASP A 300 -11.95 -16.58 2.08
N SER A 301 -12.54 -15.87 1.12
CA SER A 301 -13.65 -16.26 0.27
C SER A 301 -13.47 -15.66 -1.11
N ALA A 302 -13.96 -16.37 -2.13
CA ALA A 302 -14.02 -15.86 -3.49
C ALA A 302 -15.08 -14.76 -3.67
N ASP A 303 -16.08 -14.73 -2.79
CA ASP A 303 -17.17 -13.77 -2.85
C ASP A 303 -16.79 -12.46 -2.11
N CYS A 304 -17.18 -11.32 -2.68
CA CYS A 304 -17.22 -10.06 -1.94
C CYS A 304 -18.60 -9.87 -1.33
N LEU A 305 -18.69 -9.67 -0.02
CA LEU A 305 -19.97 -9.37 0.63
C LEU A 305 -20.21 -7.86 0.63
N ILE A 306 -21.44 -7.47 0.30
CA ILE A 306 -21.95 -6.12 0.51
C ILE A 306 -22.86 -6.15 1.74
N ALA A 307 -22.50 -5.36 2.74
CA ALA A 307 -23.24 -5.22 3.99
C ALA A 307 -23.66 -3.77 4.23
N ASP A 308 -24.68 -3.59 5.07
CA ASP A 308 -24.99 -2.29 5.65
C ASP A 308 -23.89 -1.89 6.65
N ALA A 309 -23.30 -0.71 6.48
CA ALA A 309 -22.12 -0.28 7.24
C ALA A 309 -22.41 -0.02 8.74
N GLN A 310 -23.68 0.24 9.09
CA GLN A 310 -24.07 0.51 10.48
C GLN A 310 -24.38 -0.76 11.27
N SER A 311 -25.08 -1.71 10.63
CA SER A 311 -25.54 -2.94 11.27
C SER A 311 -24.68 -4.17 10.98
N GLY A 312 -23.83 -4.11 9.95
CA GLY A 312 -23.06 -5.25 9.46
C GLY A 312 -23.90 -6.31 8.74
N LYS A 313 -25.20 -6.05 8.54
CA LYS A 313 -26.09 -7.00 7.88
C LYS A 313 -25.73 -7.13 6.41
N VAL A 314 -25.38 -8.35 5.99
CA VAL A 314 -25.12 -8.66 4.57
C VAL A 314 -26.41 -8.52 3.76
N THR A 315 -26.35 -7.71 2.71
CA THR A 315 -27.46 -7.45 1.79
C THR A 315 -27.26 -8.09 0.42
N ALA A 316 -26.03 -8.34 0.00
CA ALA A 316 -25.71 -9.00 -1.26
C ALA A 316 -24.32 -9.65 -1.24
N SER A 317 -24.05 -10.50 -2.23
CA SER A 317 -22.73 -11.08 -2.51
C SER A 317 -22.39 -10.88 -3.99
N LEU A 318 -21.17 -10.44 -4.28
CA LEU A 318 -20.61 -10.27 -5.61
C LEU A 318 -19.80 -11.52 -5.95
N LYS A 319 -20.26 -12.23 -6.99
CA LYS A 319 -19.73 -13.54 -7.37
C LYS A 319 -19.02 -13.45 -8.71
N GLY A 320 -17.82 -14.01 -8.79
CA GLY A 320 -17.09 -14.11 -10.05
C GLY A 320 -15.59 -14.30 -9.89
N HIS A 321 -14.99 -13.74 -8.84
CA HIS A 321 -13.61 -14.07 -8.48
C HIS A 321 -13.48 -15.57 -8.16
N LEU A 322 -12.27 -16.10 -8.33
CA LEU A 322 -12.01 -17.54 -8.19
C LEU A 322 -11.13 -17.91 -6.99
N ASP A 323 -10.68 -16.93 -6.22
CA ASP A 323 -9.75 -17.11 -5.09
C ASP A 323 -9.90 -15.93 -4.11
N TYR A 324 -9.04 -15.79 -3.10
CA TYR A 324 -9.19 -14.81 -2.02
C TYR A 324 -8.94 -13.38 -2.46
N SER A 325 -9.76 -12.47 -1.92
CA SER A 325 -9.69 -11.04 -2.24
C SER A 325 -8.89 -10.28 -1.18
N PHE A 326 -8.09 -9.31 -1.62
CA PHE A 326 -7.15 -8.58 -0.74
C PHE A 326 -7.31 -7.06 -0.80
N ALA A 327 -8.02 -6.53 -1.79
CA ALA A 327 -8.18 -5.10 -1.95
C ALA A 327 -9.56 -4.74 -2.48
N SER A 328 -10.12 -3.64 -1.99
CA SER A 328 -11.26 -2.99 -2.63
C SER A 328 -11.13 -1.47 -2.57
N ALA A 329 -11.76 -0.82 -3.54
CA ALA A 329 -11.95 0.63 -3.53
C ALA A 329 -13.24 1.01 -4.23
N TRP A 330 -13.95 1.98 -3.65
CA TRP A 330 -15.11 2.59 -4.26
C TRP A 330 -14.68 3.71 -5.20
N HIS A 331 -15.32 3.78 -6.37
CA HIS A 331 -15.28 4.98 -7.18
C HIS A 331 -15.99 6.12 -6.42
N PRO A 332 -15.51 7.37 -6.49
CA PRO A 332 -16.05 8.47 -5.69
C PRO A 332 -17.52 8.81 -5.96
N ASP A 333 -18.08 8.40 -7.10
CA ASP A 333 -19.52 8.52 -7.39
C ASP A 333 -20.41 7.51 -6.62
N GLY A 334 -19.79 6.54 -5.93
CA GLY A 334 -20.45 5.50 -5.14
C GLY A 334 -21.15 4.41 -5.95
N ARG A 335 -20.97 4.37 -7.28
CA ARG A 335 -21.67 3.42 -8.17
C ARG A 335 -20.82 2.23 -8.56
N ILE A 336 -19.51 2.41 -8.65
CA ILE A 336 -18.58 1.34 -9.01
C ILE A 336 -17.76 0.93 -7.79
N LEU A 337 -17.71 -0.37 -7.52
CA LEU A 337 -16.76 -0.99 -6.60
C LEU A 337 -15.72 -1.76 -7.41
N ALA A 338 -14.44 -1.56 -7.12
CA ALA A 338 -13.35 -2.36 -7.66
C ALA A 338 -12.85 -3.33 -6.59
N THR A 339 -12.59 -4.58 -6.96
CA THR A 339 -12.03 -5.63 -6.09
C THR A 339 -10.78 -6.24 -6.72
N GLY A 340 -9.72 -6.42 -5.94
CA GLY A 340 -8.46 -7.04 -6.35
C GLY A 340 -8.25 -8.39 -5.67
N ASN A 341 -7.79 -9.39 -6.43
CA ASN A 341 -7.88 -10.78 -6.03
C ASN A 341 -6.61 -11.62 -6.33
N GLN A 342 -6.49 -12.76 -5.64
CA GLN A 342 -5.47 -13.78 -5.87
C GLN A 342 -5.51 -14.38 -7.27
N ASP A 343 -6.69 -14.40 -7.91
CA ASP A 343 -6.91 -14.87 -9.28
C ASP A 343 -6.28 -13.98 -10.37
N THR A 344 -5.41 -13.05 -9.97
CA THR A 344 -4.67 -12.08 -10.81
C THR A 344 -5.54 -11.07 -11.54
N THR A 345 -6.81 -10.95 -11.15
CA THR A 345 -7.73 -9.98 -11.73
C THR A 345 -8.15 -8.88 -10.75
N CYS A 346 -8.49 -7.73 -11.33
CA CYS A 346 -9.33 -6.73 -10.72
C CYS A 346 -10.72 -6.77 -11.36
N ARG A 347 -11.78 -6.93 -10.57
CA ARG A 347 -13.16 -6.88 -11.07
C ARG A 347 -13.82 -5.57 -10.70
N LEU A 348 -14.63 -5.06 -11.62
CA LEU A 348 -15.45 -3.87 -11.44
C LEU A 348 -16.92 -4.27 -11.34
N TRP A 349 -17.61 -3.70 -10.37
CA TRP A 349 -18.99 -4.04 -10.06
C TRP A 349 -19.83 -2.77 -10.07
N ASP A 350 -20.90 -2.74 -10.87
CA ASP A 350 -21.90 -1.69 -10.76
C ASP A 350 -22.87 -2.06 -9.64
N ILE A 351 -22.91 -1.27 -8.56
CA ILE A 351 -23.72 -1.60 -7.39
C ILE A 351 -25.24 -1.57 -7.64
N ARG A 352 -25.65 -1.03 -8.80
CA ARG A 352 -27.04 -1.03 -9.25
C ARG A 352 -27.41 -2.35 -9.96
N ASN A 353 -26.41 -3.13 -10.37
CA ASN A 353 -26.57 -4.45 -11.00
C ASN A 353 -25.51 -5.44 -10.50
N LEU A 354 -25.83 -6.17 -9.42
CA LEU A 354 -24.89 -7.08 -8.76
C LEU A 354 -24.82 -8.49 -9.37
N SER A 355 -25.58 -8.78 -10.42
CA SER A 355 -25.64 -10.14 -10.97
C SER A 355 -24.37 -10.54 -11.72
N GLU A 356 -23.60 -9.56 -12.20
CA GLU A 356 -22.37 -9.77 -12.95
C GLU A 356 -21.38 -8.60 -12.74
N SER A 357 -20.10 -8.84 -13.02
CA SER A 357 -19.10 -7.78 -13.05
C SER A 357 -19.22 -6.96 -14.33
N LEU A 358 -19.12 -5.64 -14.22
CA LEU A 358 -19.07 -4.69 -15.33
C LEU A 358 -17.86 -4.93 -16.25
N ALA A 359 -16.71 -5.22 -15.65
CA ALA A 359 -15.47 -5.52 -16.36
C ALA A 359 -14.52 -6.34 -15.48
N VAL A 360 -13.62 -7.08 -16.13
CA VAL A 360 -12.54 -7.82 -15.49
C VAL A 360 -11.22 -7.37 -16.12
N ILE A 361 -10.30 -6.86 -15.32
CA ILE A 361 -9.01 -6.35 -15.77
C ILE A 361 -7.92 -7.27 -15.24
N LYS A 362 -7.08 -7.81 -16.12
CA LYS A 362 -5.99 -8.71 -15.71
C LYS A 362 -4.72 -7.95 -15.32
N GLY A 363 -4.06 -8.44 -14.26
CA GLY A 363 -2.67 -8.11 -13.96
C GLY A 363 -1.71 -8.74 -14.97
N ARG A 364 -0.42 -8.45 -14.82
CA ARG A 364 0.67 -8.91 -15.68
C ARG A 364 1.41 -10.11 -15.11
N MET A 365 1.61 -10.17 -13.80
CA MET A 365 2.48 -11.16 -13.15
C MET A 365 1.78 -11.92 -12.03
N GLY A 366 0.99 -11.25 -11.19
CA GLY A 366 0.35 -11.88 -10.05
C GLY A 366 -0.88 -11.15 -9.54
N ALA A 367 -1.20 -11.45 -8.29
CA ALA A 367 -2.44 -11.05 -7.66
C ALA A 367 -2.59 -9.54 -7.43
N ILE A 368 -3.81 -9.03 -7.51
CA ILE A 368 -4.05 -7.60 -7.28
C ILE A 368 -4.21 -7.34 -5.78
N ARG A 369 -3.28 -6.57 -5.21
CA ARG A 369 -3.14 -6.37 -3.75
C ARG A 369 -3.44 -4.96 -3.26
N ALA A 370 -3.48 -3.99 -4.15
CA ALA A 370 -4.00 -2.67 -3.84
C ALA A 370 -4.81 -2.14 -5.01
N VAL A 371 -5.89 -1.46 -4.69
CA VAL A 371 -6.78 -0.81 -5.67
C VAL A 371 -7.14 0.56 -5.10
N LYS A 372 -7.04 1.62 -5.90
CA LYS A 372 -7.40 3.00 -5.50
C LYS A 372 -7.97 3.74 -6.69
N PHE A 373 -9.04 4.51 -6.49
CA PHE A 373 -9.48 5.51 -7.46
C PHE A 373 -8.83 6.86 -7.14
N THR A 374 -8.60 7.68 -8.16
CA THR A 374 -8.38 9.11 -7.95
C THR A 374 -9.64 9.75 -7.38
N ASN A 375 -9.49 10.83 -6.60
CA ASN A 375 -10.61 11.49 -5.94
C ASN A 375 -11.62 12.13 -6.93
N ASP A 376 -11.19 12.43 -8.16
CA ASP A 376 -12.06 12.87 -9.26
C ASP A 376 -12.69 11.70 -10.05
N GLY A 377 -12.34 10.45 -9.71
CA GLY A 377 -12.83 9.24 -10.34
C GLY A 377 -12.26 8.96 -11.73
N ARG A 378 -11.36 9.80 -12.26
CA ARG A 378 -10.84 9.67 -13.62
C ARG A 378 -9.97 8.43 -13.83
N PHE A 379 -9.21 8.02 -12.81
CA PHE A 379 -8.28 6.91 -12.93
C PHE A 379 -8.46 5.89 -11.81
N LEU A 380 -8.29 4.62 -12.17
CA LEU A 380 -8.16 3.49 -11.27
C LEU A 380 -6.70 3.02 -11.28
N ALA A 381 -6.05 3.01 -10.12
CA ALA A 381 -4.78 2.32 -9.96
C ALA A 381 -5.00 0.93 -9.35
N MET A 382 -4.35 -0.08 -9.92
CA MET A 382 -4.24 -1.41 -9.34
C MET A 382 -2.78 -1.83 -9.26
N ALA A 383 -2.34 -2.30 -8.10
CA ALA A 383 -0.98 -2.76 -7.87
C ALA A 383 -0.93 -4.27 -7.64
N GLU A 384 0.05 -4.90 -8.26
CA GLU A 384 0.42 -6.29 -8.03
C GLU A 384 1.27 -6.43 -6.76
N PRO A 385 1.66 -7.64 -6.32
CA PRO A 385 2.45 -7.78 -5.10
C PRO A 385 3.82 -7.11 -5.25
N ALA A 386 4.35 -7.14 -6.48
CA ALA A 386 5.60 -6.56 -6.90
C ALA A 386 5.52 -6.05 -8.35
N ASP A 387 6.49 -5.23 -8.69
CA ASP A 387 6.90 -4.86 -10.05
C ASP A 387 5.93 -4.03 -10.92
N PHE A 388 4.62 -4.23 -10.80
CA PHE A 388 3.64 -3.60 -11.70
C PHE A 388 2.57 -2.81 -10.96
N VAL A 389 2.40 -1.56 -11.39
CA VAL A 389 1.23 -0.74 -11.08
C VAL A 389 0.56 -0.37 -12.40
N HIS A 390 -0.74 -0.63 -12.51
CA HIS A 390 -1.54 -0.31 -13.70
C HIS A 390 -2.45 0.87 -13.37
N ILE A 391 -2.53 1.85 -14.27
CA ILE A 391 -3.42 3.00 -14.17
C ILE A 391 -4.38 2.96 -15.35
N ILE A 392 -5.67 2.86 -15.06
CA ILE A 392 -6.73 2.63 -16.03
C ILE A 392 -7.65 3.85 -16.10
N ASP A 393 -7.95 4.33 -17.30
CA ASP A 393 -8.89 5.44 -17.52
C ASP A 393 -10.35 4.96 -17.41
N THR A 394 -11.07 5.47 -16.41
CA THR A 394 -12.46 5.09 -16.15
C THR A 394 -13.42 5.61 -17.22
N GLN A 395 -13.18 6.79 -17.81
CA GLN A 395 -14.11 7.35 -18.82
C GLN A 395 -13.90 6.74 -20.21
N SER A 396 -12.79 6.01 -20.41
CA SER A 396 -12.61 5.19 -21.61
C SER A 396 -13.50 3.93 -21.60
N GLY A 397 -14.21 3.66 -20.50
CA GLY A 397 -14.81 2.35 -20.24
C GLY A 397 -13.76 1.33 -19.81
N TYR A 398 -12.69 1.78 -19.14
CA TYR A 398 -11.59 0.97 -18.62
C TYR A 398 -10.70 0.30 -19.67
N VAL A 399 -10.78 0.71 -20.95
CA VAL A 399 -10.03 0.09 -22.06
C VAL A 399 -8.67 0.73 -22.31
N LYS A 400 -8.33 1.85 -21.66
CA LYS A 400 -7.03 2.53 -21.83
C LYS A 400 -6.21 2.47 -20.55
N GLY A 401 -4.96 2.01 -20.67
CA GLY A 401 -4.08 1.74 -19.54
C GLY A 401 -2.65 2.29 -19.70
N GLN A 402 -2.11 2.76 -18.59
CA GLN A 402 -0.68 2.97 -18.38
C GLN A 402 -0.16 1.88 -17.46
N GLU A 403 1.01 1.33 -17.77
CA GLU A 403 1.71 0.38 -16.92
C GLU A 403 3.00 1.03 -16.39
N ILE A 404 3.17 1.04 -15.07
CA ILE A 404 4.41 1.41 -14.39
C ILE A 404 5.16 0.11 -14.12
N ASP A 405 6.28 -0.04 -14.81
CA ASP A 405 7.14 -1.23 -14.79
C ASP A 405 8.40 -0.94 -13.94
N ILE A 406 8.40 -1.48 -12.72
CA ILE A 406 9.42 -1.29 -11.67
C ILE A 406 9.88 -2.65 -11.13
N PHE A 407 10.91 -2.68 -10.27
CA PHE A 407 11.41 -3.90 -9.64
C PHE A 407 11.33 -3.79 -8.12
N GLY A 408 10.81 -4.85 -7.49
CA GLY A 408 10.69 -4.96 -6.04
C GLY A 408 9.24 -5.05 -5.58
N GLU A 409 9.07 -5.44 -4.33
CA GLU A 409 7.75 -5.52 -3.71
C GLU A 409 7.14 -4.13 -3.60
N ILE A 410 5.85 -4.01 -3.91
CA ILE A 410 5.12 -2.77 -3.74
C ILE A 410 4.61 -2.77 -2.30
N ALA A 411 4.95 -1.79 -1.47
CA ALA A 411 4.44 -1.69 -0.10
C ALA A 411 3.12 -0.91 -0.01
N GLY A 412 2.84 -0.08 -1.01
CA GLY A 412 1.60 0.65 -1.15
C GLY A 412 1.62 1.64 -2.29
N ILE A 413 0.43 2.03 -2.70
CA ILE A 413 0.19 3.09 -3.69
C ILE A 413 -0.75 4.13 -3.10
N SER A 414 -0.53 5.41 -3.43
CA SER A 414 -1.39 6.48 -2.96
C SER A 414 -1.47 7.62 -3.96
N PHE A 415 -2.67 8.00 -4.34
CA PHE A 415 -2.91 9.27 -5.03
C PHE A 415 -2.94 10.41 -4.02
N SER A 416 -2.42 11.56 -4.40
CA SER A 416 -2.67 12.78 -3.63
C SER A 416 -4.17 13.13 -3.69
N PRO A 417 -4.75 13.71 -2.61
CA PRO A 417 -6.18 14.03 -2.59
C PRO A 417 -6.62 15.04 -3.67
N ASP A 418 -5.71 15.88 -4.14
CA ASP A 418 -5.93 16.81 -5.26
C ASP A 418 -5.83 16.14 -6.64
N THR A 419 -5.55 14.83 -6.69
CA THR A 419 -5.41 13.99 -7.89
C THR A 419 -4.20 14.30 -8.79
N GLU A 420 -3.28 15.13 -8.32
CA GLU A 420 -2.16 15.63 -9.12
C GLU A 420 -0.90 14.77 -9.06
N ALA A 421 -0.81 13.85 -8.10
CA ALA A 421 0.34 12.97 -7.94
C ALA A 421 -0.08 11.53 -7.59
N LEU A 422 0.75 10.59 -8.02
CA LEU A 422 0.72 9.19 -7.61
C LEU A 422 2.06 8.85 -6.97
N PHE A 423 2.01 8.16 -5.85
CA PHE A 423 3.17 7.68 -5.13
C PHE A 423 3.17 6.16 -5.07
N VAL A 424 4.34 5.56 -5.28
CA VAL A 424 4.56 4.12 -5.20
C VAL A 424 5.72 3.85 -4.24
N GLY A 425 5.43 3.17 -3.15
CA GLY A 425 6.43 2.75 -2.17
C GLY A 425 6.97 1.38 -2.56
N VAL A 426 8.28 1.29 -2.81
CA VAL A 426 8.96 0.05 -3.16
C VAL A 426 9.75 -0.45 -1.95
N ALA A 427 9.46 -1.67 -1.55
CA ALA A 427 10.24 -2.40 -0.57
C ALA A 427 11.18 -3.36 -1.30
N ASP A 428 12.46 -3.03 -1.24
CA ASP A 428 13.53 -3.85 -1.77
C ASP A 428 14.79 -3.61 -0.95
N ARG A 429 15.61 -4.65 -0.78
CA ARG A 429 16.81 -4.59 0.05
C ARG A 429 17.79 -3.53 -0.45
N THR A 430 17.95 -3.41 -1.77
CA THR A 430 18.97 -2.59 -2.42
C THR A 430 18.37 -1.32 -3.04
N TYR A 431 17.22 -1.45 -3.68
CA TYR A 431 16.55 -0.40 -4.47
C TYR A 431 15.22 0.05 -3.86
N GLY A 432 14.94 -0.33 -2.60
CA GLY A 432 13.77 0.16 -1.88
C GLY A 432 13.77 1.68 -1.84
N SER A 433 12.62 2.27 -2.18
CA SER A 433 12.53 3.68 -2.52
C SER A 433 11.08 4.18 -2.52
N LEU A 434 10.92 5.49 -2.65
CA LEU A 434 9.65 6.15 -2.87
C LEU A 434 9.67 6.83 -4.24
N LEU A 435 8.80 6.36 -5.13
CA LEU A 435 8.61 6.90 -6.48
C LEU A 435 7.44 7.89 -6.47
N GLU A 436 7.63 9.03 -7.13
CA GLU A 436 6.63 10.08 -7.34
C GLU A 436 6.38 10.27 -8.83
N PHE A 437 5.11 10.30 -9.19
CA PHE A 437 4.63 10.58 -10.54
C PHE A 437 3.64 11.74 -10.51
N ASN A 438 3.74 12.65 -11.47
CA ASN A 438 2.79 13.76 -11.62
C ASN A 438 1.76 13.44 -12.69
N ARG A 439 0.50 13.80 -12.44
CA ARG A 439 -0.56 13.68 -13.43
C ARG A 439 -0.22 14.52 -14.66
N ARG A 440 -0.36 13.92 -15.84
CA ARG A 440 -0.22 14.60 -17.12
C ARG A 440 -1.54 15.29 -17.47
N HIS A 441 -1.45 16.59 -17.74
CA HIS A 441 -2.57 17.37 -18.24
C HIS A 441 -2.45 17.51 -19.76
N PHE A 442 -3.37 16.88 -20.49
CA PHE A 442 -3.50 17.11 -21.93
C PHE A 442 -4.22 18.45 -22.15
N ASN A 443 -3.45 19.54 -22.21
CA ASN A 443 -3.98 20.84 -22.59
C ASN A 443 -4.28 20.86 -24.10
N GLN A 444 -5.48 20.48 -24.49
CA GLN A 444 -5.96 20.57 -25.89
C GLN A 444 -5.86 21.99 -26.50
N TYR A 445 -5.74 23.03 -25.66
CA TYR A 445 -5.63 24.42 -26.11
C TYR A 445 -4.32 24.76 -26.83
N LEU A 446 -3.23 24.01 -26.61
CA LEU A 446 -1.94 24.27 -27.24
C LEU A 446 -1.72 23.48 -28.54
N GLU A 447 -2.48 22.42 -28.77
CA GLU A 447 -2.36 21.58 -29.98
C GLU A 447 -3.31 22.00 -31.12
N THR A 448 -4.19 22.99 -30.90
CA THR A 448 -5.09 23.54 -31.94
C THR A 448 -4.50 24.77 -32.67
N ILE A 449 -3.26 25.17 -32.35
CA ILE A 449 -2.61 26.36 -32.94
C ILE A 449 -1.47 26.01 -33.93
N PHE A 450 -1.21 24.72 -34.21
CA PHE A 450 -0.18 24.32 -35.18
C PHE A 450 -0.68 23.36 -36.25
#